data_AF-A0A5Q0GS03-F1
#
_entry.id   AF-A0A5Q0GS03-F1
#
_cell.length_a   1.000
_cell.length_b   1.000
_cell.length_c   1.000
_cell.angle_alpha   90.00
_cell.angle_beta   90.00
_cell.angle_gamma   90.00
#
_symmetry.space_group_name_H-M   'P 1'
#
loop_
_entity.id
_entity.type
_entity.pdbx_description
1 polymer ?
#
loop_
_entity_poly.entity_id
_entity_poly.type
_entity_poly.pdbx_seq_one_letter_code
_entity_poly.pdbx_strand_id
1 'polypeptide(L)'
;MITLVEVESYDLTWRLDPAAEGVRNRTTLRFRGEPGPVEVCGDLLAPPRREPGALRVEALLPYTGLGFRRVTDPADGQVYLCTTTHPHGAPQVVPHFAGRPQRAPATVAAVVPASWKCLANGLPVVAEGEVRTFAPTAPVSPAWLSVAAGPFVEVAGAVHVPRSAAGTPVADRVADLVARAIAFFSDLLVSHPYPKCELVFVPGLRSLALSTQGLVLVDLGALERFADPRHAVTAIGHEVAHAWSGNLVDGDPWLVEGLAVYLSRLFAETEFPGGVWDDPPPPDRPYRPHLDRVLAVEARIGRDALLRGLRAVFTDFAHGHAAAAEFEARWAA
;
A
#
# COMPACT_ATOMS: atom_id res chain seq x y z
N MET A 1 2.69 -25.57 -12.15
CA MET A 1 2.91 -26.26 -10.87
C MET A 1 1.79 -25.85 -9.93
N ILE A 2 0.98 -26.82 -9.49
CA ILE A 2 -0.15 -26.59 -8.59
C ILE A 2 0.43 -26.12 -7.25
N THR A 3 -0.01 -24.96 -6.77
CA THR A 3 0.32 -24.49 -5.43
C THR A 3 -0.23 -25.52 -4.44
N LEU A 4 0.65 -26.33 -3.84
CA LEU A 4 0.28 -27.38 -2.90
C LEU A 4 -0.32 -26.83 -1.59
N VAL A 5 -0.27 -25.52 -1.41
CA VAL A 5 -0.70 -24.81 -0.21
C VAL A 5 -1.48 -23.56 -0.60
N GLU A 6 -2.67 -23.40 -0.04
CA GLU A 6 -3.51 -22.21 -0.17
C GLU A 6 -3.56 -21.50 1.19
N VAL A 7 -3.15 -20.23 1.26
CA VAL A 7 -3.22 -19.44 2.50
C VAL A 7 -4.62 -18.89 2.70
N GLU A 8 -5.22 -19.19 3.85
CA GLU A 8 -6.56 -18.71 4.23
C GLU A 8 -6.52 -17.39 5.00
N SER A 9 -5.51 -17.17 5.84
CA SER A 9 -5.36 -15.92 6.59
C SER A 9 -3.96 -15.71 7.17
N TYR A 10 -3.67 -14.45 7.51
CA TYR A 10 -2.49 -14.02 8.25
C TYR A 10 -2.92 -13.34 9.57
N ASP A 11 -2.53 -13.90 10.72
CA ASP A 11 -2.71 -13.25 12.02
C ASP A 11 -1.34 -12.77 12.54
N LEU A 12 -1.17 -11.45 12.66
CA LEU A 12 0.11 -10.80 12.89
C LEU A 12 0.11 -10.04 14.21
N THR A 13 1.17 -10.21 14.99
CA THR A 13 1.47 -9.36 16.15
C THR A 13 2.87 -8.77 16.01
N TRP A 14 2.95 -7.46 15.93
CA TRP A 14 4.21 -6.71 15.82
C TRP A 14 4.45 -5.92 17.11
N ARG A 15 5.55 -6.18 17.80
CA ARG A 15 6.01 -5.32 18.89
C ARG A 15 7.00 -4.29 18.34
N LEU A 16 6.50 -3.08 18.15
CA LEU A 16 7.17 -1.96 17.52
C LEU A 16 7.78 -1.07 18.61
N ASP A 17 8.86 -1.55 19.22
CA ASP A 17 9.61 -0.79 20.22
C ASP A 17 10.66 0.10 19.53
N PRO A 18 10.58 1.44 19.68
CA PRO A 18 11.55 2.35 19.06
C PRO A 18 12.96 2.23 19.65
N ALA A 19 13.10 1.77 20.90
CA ALA A 19 14.38 1.60 21.57
C ALA A 19 15.04 0.25 21.26
N ALA A 20 14.29 -0.73 20.74
CA ALA A 20 14.81 -2.05 20.41
C ALA A 20 15.66 -2.05 19.12
N GLU A 21 16.47 -3.10 18.94
CA GLU A 21 17.27 -3.32 17.73
C GLU A 21 16.43 -3.81 16.53
N GLY A 22 15.22 -4.31 16.79
CA GLY A 22 14.30 -4.82 15.78
C GLY A 22 12.90 -5.04 16.32
N VAL A 23 12.03 -5.56 15.45
CA VAL A 23 10.62 -5.85 15.74
C VAL A 23 10.48 -7.31 16.14
N ARG A 24 9.90 -7.57 17.32
CA ARG A 24 9.45 -8.92 17.65
C ARG A 24 8.15 -9.18 16.91
N ASN A 25 8.19 -10.12 15.99
CA ASN A 25 7.08 -10.55 15.17
C ASN A 25 6.59 -11.92 15.64
N ARG A 26 5.26 -12.03 15.80
CA ARG A 26 4.58 -13.32 15.81
C ARG A 26 3.61 -13.36 14.64
N THR A 27 3.72 -14.38 13.81
CA THR A 27 2.83 -14.63 12.67
C THR A 27 2.19 -16.00 12.81
N THR A 28 0.87 -16.07 12.64
CA THR A 28 0.16 -17.33 12.38
C THR A 28 -0.41 -17.28 10.96
N LEU A 29 0.10 -18.14 10.08
CA LEU A 29 -0.50 -18.38 8.77
C LEU A 29 -1.45 -19.55 8.86
N ARG A 30 -2.70 -19.39 8.44
CA ARG A 30 -3.64 -20.50 8.26
C ARG A 30 -3.65 -20.90 6.80
N PHE A 31 -3.65 -22.19 6.53
CA PHE A 31 -3.55 -22.68 5.16
C PHE A 31 -4.21 -24.06 4.99
N ARG A 32 -4.57 -24.38 3.74
CA ARG A 32 -4.95 -25.73 3.30
C ARG A 32 -3.82 -26.37 2.50
N GLY A 33 -3.73 -27.69 2.58
CA GLY A 33 -2.74 -28.48 1.84
C GLY A 33 -1.52 -28.84 2.68
N GLU A 34 -0.56 -29.52 2.05
CA GLU A 34 0.65 -30.01 2.71
C GLU A 34 1.82 -29.08 2.40
N PRO A 35 2.25 -28.23 3.34
CA PRO A 35 3.43 -27.42 3.13
C PRO A 35 4.63 -28.34 3.04
N GLY A 36 5.41 -28.17 1.97
CA GLY A 36 6.73 -28.78 1.84
C GLY A 36 7.66 -28.38 3.00
N PRO A 37 8.95 -28.74 2.95
CA PRO A 37 9.90 -28.30 3.96
C PRO A 37 9.87 -26.77 4.14
N VAL A 38 9.96 -26.31 5.38
CA VAL A 38 9.93 -24.89 5.75
C VAL A 38 11.37 -24.52 5.94
N GLU A 39 11.87 -23.74 5.02
CA GLU A 39 13.14 -23.05 5.19
C GLU A 39 12.90 -21.80 6.02
N VAL A 40 13.83 -21.54 6.93
CA VAL A 40 13.80 -20.39 7.82
C VAL A 40 14.92 -19.46 7.41
N CYS A 41 14.59 -18.18 7.24
CA CYS A 41 15.58 -17.13 7.05
C CYS A 41 15.47 -16.12 8.21
N GLY A 42 16.60 -15.68 8.75
CA GLY A 42 16.67 -14.67 9.82
C GLY A 42 16.67 -15.26 11.24
N ASP A 43 16.53 -14.37 12.23
CA ASP A 43 16.64 -14.70 13.65
C ASP A 43 15.29 -15.11 14.23
N LEU A 44 15.12 -16.41 14.46
CA LEU A 44 13.92 -16.94 15.12
C LEU A 44 14.00 -16.79 16.64
N LEU A 45 12.89 -16.34 17.22
CA LEU A 45 12.66 -16.34 18.67
C LEU A 45 12.08 -17.68 19.14
N ALA A 46 11.33 -18.38 18.27
CA ALA A 46 10.82 -19.72 18.52
C ALA A 46 10.71 -20.52 17.20
N PRO A 47 10.86 -21.85 17.24
CA PRO A 47 10.79 -22.67 16.03
C PRO A 47 9.39 -22.62 15.39
N PRO A 48 9.28 -22.66 14.05
CA PRO A 48 8.01 -22.70 13.37
C PRO A 48 7.24 -23.96 13.78
N ARG A 49 6.00 -23.79 14.26
CA ARG A 49 5.12 -24.91 14.61
C ARG A 49 4.11 -25.13 13.52
N ARG A 50 4.09 -26.35 12.98
CA ARG A 50 3.06 -26.83 12.07
C ARG A 50 2.05 -27.64 12.87
N GLU A 51 0.88 -27.05 13.10
CA GLU A 51 -0.31 -27.80 13.51
C GLU A 51 -1.19 -28.01 12.27
N PRO A 52 -2.10 -29.00 12.21
CA PRO A 52 -2.96 -29.18 11.04
C PRO A 52 -3.61 -27.86 10.61
N GLY A 53 -3.22 -27.36 9.43
CA GLY A 53 -3.72 -26.12 8.82
C GLY A 53 -3.16 -24.79 9.35
N ALA A 54 -2.13 -24.78 10.22
CA ALA A 54 -1.52 -23.53 10.68
C ALA A 54 0.00 -23.60 10.87
N LEU A 55 0.71 -22.53 10.45
CA LEU A 55 2.14 -22.31 10.69
C LEU A 55 2.31 -21.11 11.62
N ARG A 56 2.82 -21.34 12.83
CA ARG A 56 3.14 -20.26 13.78
C ARG A 56 4.63 -20.00 13.81
N VAL A 57 5.03 -18.76 13.60
CA VAL A 57 6.43 -18.32 13.56
C VAL A 57 6.62 -17.15 14.53
N GLU A 58 7.67 -17.20 15.35
CA GLU A 58 8.13 -16.05 16.14
C GLU A 58 9.55 -15.69 15.74
N ALA A 59 9.78 -14.43 15.38
CA ALA A 59 11.04 -13.95 14.84
C ALA A 59 11.38 -12.55 15.35
N LEU A 60 12.68 -12.22 15.35
CA LEU A 60 13.19 -10.87 15.50
C LEU A 60 13.55 -10.36 14.11
N LEU A 61 12.88 -9.30 13.68
CA LEU A 61 13.09 -8.70 12.36
C LEU A 61 13.81 -7.36 12.51
N PRO A 62 15.02 -7.20 11.95
CA PRO A 62 15.83 -5.99 12.15
C PRO A 62 15.24 -4.76 11.45
N TYR A 63 15.57 -3.57 11.95
CA TYR A 63 15.29 -2.32 11.26
C TYR A 63 16.35 -2.06 10.16
N THR A 64 16.17 -2.66 8.98
CA THR A 64 17.14 -2.59 7.87
C THR A 64 16.81 -1.52 6.83
N GLY A 65 15.62 -0.90 6.92
CA GLY A 65 15.12 0.06 5.93
C GLY A 65 14.48 -0.56 4.68
N LEU A 66 14.55 -1.89 4.53
CA LEU A 66 13.75 -2.70 3.61
C LEU A 66 12.99 -3.72 4.45
N GLY A 67 11.67 -3.63 4.52
CA GLY A 67 10.87 -4.33 5.53
C GLY A 67 10.54 -3.40 6.69
N PHE A 68 10.94 -3.70 7.92
CA PHE A 68 10.76 -2.74 9.01
C PHE A 68 11.80 -1.62 8.96
N ARG A 69 11.34 -0.40 9.24
CA ARG A 69 12.15 0.80 9.20
C ARG A 69 11.94 1.64 10.45
N ARG A 70 13.06 2.13 10.98
CA ARG A 70 13.12 3.11 12.06
C ARG A 70 13.83 4.36 11.55
N VAL A 71 13.24 5.53 11.77
CA VAL A 71 13.82 6.81 11.42
C VAL A 71 13.67 7.78 12.59
N THR A 72 14.69 8.58 12.83
CA THR A 72 14.60 9.74 13.73
C THR A 72 14.43 10.98 12.88
N ASP A 73 13.35 11.73 13.08
CA ASP A 73 13.14 12.99 12.38
C ASP A 73 14.12 14.05 12.95
N PRO A 74 14.99 14.65 12.14
CA PRO A 74 15.87 15.72 12.61
C PRO A 74 15.11 16.98 13.07
N ALA A 75 13.85 17.17 12.66
CA ALA A 75 13.07 18.36 13.00
C ALA A 75 12.55 18.36 14.46
N ASP A 76 12.17 17.19 15.00
CA ASP A 76 11.67 17.07 16.38
C ASP A 76 12.46 16.08 17.27
N GLY A 77 13.45 15.39 16.71
CA GLY A 77 14.23 14.36 17.41
C GLY A 77 13.43 13.11 17.78
N GLN A 78 12.20 12.96 17.30
CA GLN A 78 11.34 11.82 17.60
C GLN A 78 11.59 10.65 16.66
N VAL A 79 11.28 9.45 17.15
CA VAL A 79 11.38 8.21 16.37
C VAL A 79 10.05 7.89 15.71
N TYR A 80 10.12 7.49 14.44
CA TYR A 80 9.01 7.03 13.64
C TYR A 80 9.34 5.63 13.08
N LEU A 81 8.35 4.75 13.11
CA LEU A 81 8.45 3.37 12.64
C LEU A 81 7.49 3.17 11.47
N CYS A 82 7.94 2.49 10.43
CA CYS A 82 7.08 2.09 9.33
C CYS A 82 7.57 0.83 8.64
N THR A 83 6.77 0.32 7.71
CA THR A 83 7.16 -0.76 6.79
C THR A 83 7.44 -0.23 5.39
N THR A 84 8.49 -0.75 4.76
CA THR A 84 8.91 -0.49 3.38
C THR A 84 9.09 -1.82 2.65
N THR A 85 7.98 -2.41 2.21
CA THR A 85 7.93 -3.80 1.72
C THR A 85 8.21 -3.96 0.22
N HIS A 86 8.07 -2.91 -0.58
CA HIS A 86 8.31 -2.96 -2.03
C HIS A 86 9.76 -2.61 -2.39
N PRO A 87 10.41 -3.29 -3.36
CA PRO A 87 9.90 -4.43 -4.13
C PRO A 87 10.12 -5.81 -3.48
N HIS A 88 11.05 -5.93 -2.52
CA HIS A 88 11.51 -7.23 -2.01
C HIS A 88 11.60 -7.30 -0.48
N GLY A 89 10.92 -6.40 0.24
CA GLY A 89 10.91 -6.31 1.69
C GLY A 89 9.88 -7.20 2.39
N ALA A 90 8.93 -7.80 1.67
CA ALA A 90 7.90 -8.66 2.26
C ALA A 90 8.46 -9.77 3.19
N PRO A 91 9.55 -10.49 2.84
CA PRO A 91 10.12 -11.52 3.72
C PRO A 91 10.68 -10.97 5.04
N GLN A 92 10.97 -9.66 5.09
CA GLN A 92 11.47 -8.96 6.28
C GLN A 92 10.34 -8.38 7.14
N VAL A 93 9.08 -8.66 6.80
CA VAL A 93 7.89 -8.21 7.56
C VAL A 93 6.99 -9.39 7.92
N VAL A 94 6.73 -10.29 6.98
CA VAL A 94 5.78 -11.40 7.18
C VAL A 94 6.36 -12.69 6.57
N PRO A 95 6.54 -13.76 7.36
CA PRO A 95 6.81 -15.10 6.83
C PRO A 95 5.72 -15.51 5.84
N HIS A 96 6.10 -16.01 4.67
CA HIS A 96 5.17 -16.47 3.63
C HIS A 96 5.80 -17.60 2.81
N PHE A 97 4.96 -18.37 2.11
CA PHE A 97 5.44 -19.42 1.21
C PHE A 97 6.19 -18.82 0.01
N ALA A 98 7.27 -19.49 -0.40
CA ALA A 98 8.09 -19.05 -1.53
C ALA A 98 7.28 -18.93 -2.84
N GLY A 99 7.68 -18.00 -3.70
CA GLY A 99 6.97 -17.65 -4.93
C GLY A 99 6.22 -16.33 -4.81
N ARG A 100 5.13 -16.16 -5.56
CA ARG A 100 4.28 -14.97 -5.44
C ARG A 100 3.58 -15.01 -4.07
N PRO A 101 3.75 -14.00 -3.20
CA PRO A 101 3.07 -13.97 -1.92
C PRO A 101 1.55 -14.09 -2.13
N GLN A 102 0.94 -15.09 -1.49
CA GLN A 102 -0.49 -15.36 -1.65
C GLN A 102 -1.31 -14.27 -0.98
N ARG A 103 -2.37 -13.83 -1.65
CA ARG A 103 -3.30 -12.84 -1.08
C ARG A 103 -4.27 -13.55 -0.17
N ALA A 104 -4.37 -13.12 1.07
CA ALA A 104 -5.36 -13.59 2.03
C ALA A 104 -5.72 -12.47 3.01
N PRO A 105 -6.89 -12.54 3.68
CA PRO A 105 -7.21 -11.62 4.75
C PRO A 105 -6.12 -11.60 5.83
N ALA A 106 -5.77 -10.40 6.29
CA ALA A 106 -4.77 -10.21 7.33
C ALA A 106 -5.33 -9.43 8.51
N THR A 107 -5.06 -9.91 9.73
CA THR A 107 -5.36 -9.24 10.98
C THR A 107 -4.05 -8.78 11.60
N VAL A 108 -3.95 -7.48 11.90
CA VAL A 108 -2.75 -6.90 12.53
C VAL A 108 -3.08 -6.47 13.95
N ALA A 109 -2.21 -6.86 14.89
CA ALA A 109 -2.08 -6.28 16.20
C ALA A 109 -0.69 -5.65 16.34
N ALA A 110 -0.61 -4.40 16.77
CA ALA A 110 0.64 -3.70 17.04
C ALA A 110 0.74 -3.38 18.54
N VAL A 111 1.92 -3.60 19.11
CA VAL A 111 2.28 -3.09 20.44
C VAL A 111 3.22 -1.92 20.23
N VAL A 112 2.78 -0.73 20.60
CA VAL A 112 3.47 0.56 20.41
C VAL A 112 3.36 1.36 21.71
N PRO A 113 4.24 2.37 21.95
CA PRO A 113 4.06 3.28 23.07
C PRO A 113 2.64 3.85 23.11
N ALA A 114 2.02 3.89 24.28
CA ALA A 114 0.60 4.25 24.42
C ALA A 114 0.25 5.65 23.88
N SER A 115 1.21 6.59 23.91
CA SER A 115 1.06 7.96 23.41
C SER A 115 1.16 8.08 21.88
N TRP A 116 1.55 7.01 21.18
CA TRP A 116 1.75 7.02 19.73
C TRP A 116 0.45 6.75 18.98
N LYS A 117 0.37 7.34 17.79
CA LYS A 117 -0.56 6.89 16.75
C LYS A 117 0.02 5.64 16.09
N CYS A 118 -0.85 4.72 15.73
CA CYS A 118 -0.51 3.55 14.94
C CYS A 118 -1.59 3.37 13.86
N LEU A 119 -1.15 3.29 12.63
CA LEU A 119 -1.97 3.16 11.42
C LEU A 119 -1.54 1.87 10.72
N ALA A 120 -2.49 1.09 10.22
CA ALA A 120 -2.24 -0.13 9.45
C ALA A 120 -3.32 -0.28 8.38
N ASN A 121 -3.26 -1.32 7.53
CA ASN A 121 -4.22 -1.50 6.43
C ASN A 121 -5.70 -1.59 6.89
N GLY A 122 -5.95 -2.29 8.00
CA GLY A 122 -7.31 -2.50 8.53
C GLY A 122 -7.87 -1.30 9.28
N LEU A 123 -9.19 -1.27 9.49
CA LEU A 123 -9.82 -0.28 10.38
C LEU A 123 -9.41 -0.53 11.85
N PRO A 124 -9.14 0.49 12.66
CA PRO A 124 -8.86 0.31 14.08
C PRO A 124 -10.09 -0.26 14.81
N VAL A 125 -9.90 -1.28 15.64
CA VAL A 125 -10.95 -1.93 16.46
C VAL A 125 -10.76 -1.63 17.94
N VAL A 126 -9.53 -1.75 18.45
CA VAL A 126 -9.19 -1.49 19.86
C VAL A 126 -7.94 -0.63 19.97
N ALA A 127 -7.96 0.34 20.89
CA ALA A 127 -6.79 1.09 21.34
C ALA A 127 -6.72 1.05 22.88
N GLU A 128 -6.11 0.00 23.42
CA GLU A 128 -5.99 -0.25 24.86
C GLU A 128 -4.53 -0.21 25.30
N GLY A 129 -4.17 0.76 26.14
CA GLY A 129 -2.78 0.93 26.59
C GLY A 129 -1.81 1.02 25.41
N GLU A 130 -0.90 0.06 25.31
CA GLU A 130 0.09 -0.08 24.24
C GLU A 130 -0.39 -0.90 23.04
N VAL A 131 -1.52 -1.60 23.16
CA VAL A 131 -2.01 -2.52 22.12
C VAL A 131 -2.97 -1.80 21.18
N ARG A 132 -2.76 -1.99 19.88
CA ARG A 132 -3.61 -1.51 18.79
C ARG A 132 -4.01 -2.71 17.95
N THR A 133 -5.31 -2.93 17.76
CA THR A 133 -5.79 -4.03 16.90
C THR A 133 -6.60 -3.46 15.74
N PHE A 134 -6.49 -4.12 14.60
CA PHE A 134 -7.14 -3.71 13.37
C PHE A 134 -8.04 -4.84 12.85
N ALA A 135 -9.15 -4.46 12.22
CA ALA A 135 -10.07 -5.40 11.60
C ALA A 135 -9.38 -6.15 10.45
N PRO A 136 -9.80 -7.40 10.15
CA PRO A 136 -9.28 -8.14 9.02
C PRO A 136 -9.40 -7.35 7.72
N THR A 137 -8.33 -7.35 6.91
CA THR A 137 -8.35 -6.75 5.58
C THR A 137 -9.16 -7.60 4.59
N ALA A 138 -9.59 -7.01 3.48
CA ALA A 138 -9.82 -7.81 2.26
C ALA A 138 -8.51 -8.54 1.86
N PRO A 139 -8.55 -9.58 1.00
CA PRO A 139 -7.35 -10.33 0.65
C PRO A 139 -6.21 -9.43 0.17
N VAL A 140 -5.09 -9.47 0.90
CA VAL A 140 -3.93 -8.60 0.70
C VAL A 140 -2.68 -9.45 0.54
N SER A 141 -1.78 -9.02 -0.35
CA SER A 141 -0.46 -9.64 -0.45
C SER A 141 0.37 -9.28 0.78
N PRO A 142 1.17 -10.20 1.35
CA PRO A 142 2.17 -9.87 2.37
C PRO A 142 3.11 -8.72 1.98
N ALA A 143 3.32 -8.49 0.67
CA ALA A 143 4.10 -7.38 0.17
C ALA A 143 3.43 -6.00 0.34
N TRP A 144 2.13 -5.96 0.63
CA TRP A 144 1.36 -4.73 0.82
C TRP A 144 0.84 -4.55 2.24
N LEU A 145 1.28 -5.41 3.17
CA LEU A 145 1.02 -5.21 4.59
C LEU A 145 1.88 -4.08 5.12
N SER A 146 1.20 -3.11 5.73
CA SER A 146 1.79 -1.85 6.12
C SER A 146 1.42 -1.43 7.54
N VAL A 147 2.36 -0.80 8.22
CA VAL A 147 2.14 -0.06 9.47
C VAL A 147 2.95 1.23 9.47
N ALA A 148 2.40 2.26 10.10
CA ALA A 148 3.13 3.45 10.53
C ALA A 148 2.82 3.70 12.01
N ALA A 149 3.85 3.87 12.84
CA ALA A 149 3.73 4.14 14.26
C ALA A 149 4.69 5.24 14.69
N GLY A 150 4.19 6.20 15.47
CA GLY A 150 4.98 7.35 15.90
C GLY A 150 4.11 8.43 16.54
N PRO A 151 4.71 9.55 16.99
CA PRO A 151 3.99 10.70 17.52
C PRO A 151 3.31 11.54 16.42
N PHE A 152 2.61 10.88 15.49
CA PHE A 152 1.83 11.54 14.46
C PHE A 152 0.63 12.29 15.05
N VAL A 153 0.20 13.32 14.34
CA VAL A 153 -1.08 14.00 14.55
C VAL A 153 -1.90 13.92 13.27
N GLU A 154 -3.21 13.79 13.42
CA GLU A 154 -4.13 13.94 12.29
C GLU A 154 -4.41 15.41 12.06
N VAL A 155 -4.32 15.85 10.80
CA VAL A 155 -4.46 17.26 10.42
C VAL A 155 -5.78 17.53 9.72
N ALA A 156 -6.16 16.71 8.73
CA ALA A 156 -7.45 16.78 8.05
C ALA A 156 -7.75 15.46 7.34
N GLY A 157 -9.04 15.06 7.26
CA GLY A 157 -9.52 13.99 6.38
C GLY A 157 -8.66 12.72 6.33
N ALA A 158 -8.26 12.19 7.48
CA ALA A 158 -7.41 10.98 7.59
C ALA A 158 -5.98 11.12 7.02
N VAL A 159 -5.48 12.37 6.94
CA VAL A 159 -4.08 12.70 6.68
C VAL A 159 -3.35 12.89 8.00
N HIS A 160 -2.23 12.19 8.15
CA HIS A 160 -1.41 12.18 9.35
C HIS A 160 0.00 12.69 9.04
N VAL A 161 0.52 13.54 9.92
CA VAL A 161 1.88 14.10 9.81
C VAL A 161 2.61 14.02 11.15
N PRO A 162 3.95 14.06 11.17
CA PRO A 162 4.75 14.36 12.35
C PRO A 162 4.24 15.62 13.03
N ARG A 163 4.29 15.68 14.37
CA ARG A 163 3.84 16.88 15.10
C ARG A 163 4.62 18.13 14.68
N SER A 164 5.88 17.99 14.31
CA SER A 164 6.75 19.04 13.74
C SER A 164 6.19 19.67 12.46
N ALA A 165 5.41 18.92 11.67
CA ALA A 165 4.83 19.35 10.40
C ALA A 165 3.34 19.74 10.50
N ALA A 166 2.79 19.71 11.72
CA ALA A 166 1.42 20.14 11.97
C ALA A 166 1.24 21.64 11.66
N GLY A 167 0.12 22.02 11.06
CA GLY A 167 -0.18 23.42 10.71
C GLY A 167 0.40 23.90 9.38
N THR A 168 0.93 23.00 8.55
CA THR A 168 1.28 23.32 7.17
C THR A 168 0.01 23.45 6.30
N PRO A 169 -0.17 24.53 5.51
CA PRO A 169 -1.35 24.69 4.65
C PRO A 169 -1.51 23.60 3.58
N VAL A 170 -0.45 22.84 3.31
CA VAL A 170 -0.42 21.76 2.33
C VAL A 170 -1.32 20.60 2.76
N ALA A 171 -1.44 20.33 4.06
CA ALA A 171 -2.13 19.14 4.53
C ALA A 171 -3.66 19.18 4.28
N ASP A 172 -4.30 20.33 4.46
CA ASP A 172 -5.73 20.51 4.17
C ASP A 172 -6.03 20.25 2.68
N ARG A 173 -5.15 20.76 1.81
CA ARG A 173 -5.25 20.55 0.36
C ARG A 173 -5.07 19.08 -0.01
N VAL A 174 -4.14 18.37 0.65
CA VAL A 174 -3.92 16.94 0.40
C VAL A 174 -5.16 16.12 0.77
N ALA A 175 -5.78 16.38 1.93
CA ALA A 175 -6.99 15.67 2.35
C ALA A 175 -8.15 15.86 1.35
N ASP A 176 -8.35 17.09 0.90
CA ASP A 176 -9.35 17.44 -0.11
C ASP A 176 -9.04 16.78 -1.48
N LEU A 177 -7.78 16.76 -1.91
CA LEU A 177 -7.35 16.06 -3.13
C LEU A 177 -7.60 14.55 -3.06
N VAL A 178 -7.30 13.91 -1.92
CA VAL A 178 -7.57 12.49 -1.72
C VAL A 178 -9.06 12.20 -1.85
N ALA A 179 -9.90 13.00 -1.18
CA ALA A 179 -11.36 12.84 -1.24
C ALA A 179 -11.90 12.98 -2.67
N ARG A 180 -11.43 13.99 -3.42
CA ARG A 180 -11.82 14.19 -4.82
C ARG A 180 -11.33 13.08 -5.74
N ALA A 181 -10.09 12.62 -5.58
CA ALA A 181 -9.55 11.52 -6.37
C ALA A 181 -10.34 10.22 -6.11
N ILE A 182 -10.66 9.90 -4.85
CA ILE A 182 -11.49 8.74 -4.51
C ILE A 182 -12.86 8.83 -5.18
N ALA A 183 -13.53 9.98 -5.10
CA ALA A 183 -14.83 10.20 -5.72
C ALA A 183 -14.75 10.03 -7.24
N PHE A 184 -13.79 10.72 -7.87
CA PHE A 184 -13.56 10.66 -9.31
C PHE A 184 -13.33 9.24 -9.82
N PHE A 185 -12.44 8.48 -9.18
CA PHE A 185 -12.17 7.10 -9.59
C PHE A 185 -13.30 6.14 -9.25
N SER A 186 -14.05 6.38 -8.16
CA SER A 186 -15.23 5.56 -7.83
C SER A 186 -16.32 5.69 -8.90
N ASP A 187 -16.53 6.90 -9.42
CA ASP A 187 -17.48 7.16 -10.51
C ASP A 187 -16.96 6.64 -11.86
N LEU A 188 -15.66 6.78 -12.11
CA LEU A 188 -15.03 6.36 -13.35
C LEU A 188 -14.92 4.83 -13.47
N LEU A 189 -14.69 4.13 -12.37
CA LEU A 189 -14.35 2.71 -12.34
C LEU A 189 -15.43 1.91 -11.60
N VAL A 190 -15.09 1.43 -10.40
CA VAL A 190 -15.97 0.74 -9.46
C VAL A 190 -15.83 1.44 -8.11
N SER A 191 -16.82 1.31 -7.23
CA SER A 191 -16.78 1.93 -5.89
C SER A 191 -15.45 1.66 -5.19
N HIS A 192 -14.96 2.65 -4.42
CA HIS A 192 -13.72 2.52 -3.67
C HIS A 192 -13.69 1.20 -2.87
N PRO A 193 -12.68 0.34 -3.11
CA PRO A 193 -12.74 -1.07 -2.69
C PRO A 193 -12.47 -1.30 -1.20
N TYR A 194 -12.07 -0.26 -0.47
CA TYR A 194 -11.64 -0.37 0.92
C TYR A 194 -12.43 0.57 1.83
N PRO A 195 -12.58 0.25 3.12
CA PRO A 195 -13.38 1.06 4.04
C PRO A 195 -12.73 2.41 4.40
N LYS A 196 -11.45 2.60 4.05
CA LYS A 196 -10.68 3.81 4.33
C LYS A 196 -9.57 4.03 3.30
N CYS A 197 -9.04 5.24 3.26
CA CYS A 197 -7.79 5.62 2.60
C CYS A 197 -7.10 6.65 3.49
N GLU A 198 -6.13 6.20 4.29
CA GLU A 198 -5.33 7.07 5.15
C GLU A 198 -4.01 7.43 4.46
N LEU A 199 -3.58 8.68 4.58
CA LEU A 199 -2.24 9.10 4.15
C LEU A 199 -1.42 9.44 5.39
N VAL A 200 -0.21 8.89 5.48
CA VAL A 200 0.73 9.24 6.57
C VAL A 200 2.05 9.69 6.00
N PHE A 201 2.44 10.91 6.33
CA PHE A 201 3.75 11.43 5.99
C PHE A 201 4.78 10.88 6.97
N VAL A 202 5.76 10.13 6.47
CA VAL A 202 6.80 9.48 7.27
C VAL A 202 8.16 10.06 6.89
N PRO A 203 9.01 10.44 7.86
CA PRO A 203 10.33 10.98 7.55
C PRO A 203 11.21 10.05 6.71
N GLY A 204 11.80 10.61 5.66
CA GLY A 204 12.91 10.04 4.89
C GLY A 204 12.58 8.77 4.09
N LEU A 205 11.35 8.52 3.69
CA LEU A 205 11.03 7.38 2.82
C LEU A 205 11.89 7.38 1.56
N ARG A 206 12.25 6.18 1.09
CA ARG A 206 13.13 6.02 -0.08
C ARG A 206 12.43 6.37 -1.39
N SER A 207 11.13 6.11 -1.45
CA SER A 207 10.23 6.51 -2.53
C SER A 207 9.42 7.72 -2.11
N LEU A 208 8.82 8.42 -3.08
CA LEU A 208 7.89 9.51 -2.80
C LEU A 208 6.69 9.01 -1.97
N ALA A 209 6.17 7.84 -2.32
CA ALA A 209 5.13 7.18 -1.56
C ALA A 209 5.16 5.66 -1.74
N LEU A 210 4.37 4.96 -0.95
CA LEU A 210 4.06 3.55 -1.03
C LEU A 210 2.55 3.36 -0.77
N SER A 211 1.80 3.13 -1.84
CA SER A 211 0.35 2.97 -1.77
C SER A 211 -0.07 1.54 -1.50
N THR A 212 -0.50 1.27 -0.26
CA THR A 212 -1.02 -0.03 0.14
C THR A 212 -2.52 0.04 0.41
N GLN A 213 -3.17 -1.12 0.49
CA GLN A 213 -4.59 -1.22 0.83
C GLN A 213 -4.93 -0.41 2.09
N GLY A 214 -5.73 0.64 1.93
CA GLY A 214 -6.23 1.48 3.01
C GLY A 214 -5.22 2.42 3.69
N LEU A 215 -3.93 2.35 3.34
CA LEU A 215 -2.87 3.16 3.93
C LEU A 215 -1.79 3.50 2.89
N VAL A 216 -1.61 4.78 2.63
CA VAL A 216 -0.57 5.34 1.77
C VAL A 216 0.51 5.97 2.65
N LEU A 217 1.73 5.46 2.57
CA LEU A 217 2.88 6.09 3.21
C LEU A 217 3.49 7.10 2.24
N VAL A 218 3.72 8.34 2.67
CA VAL A 218 4.27 9.42 1.83
C VAL A 218 5.54 9.95 2.48
N ASP A 219 6.60 10.22 1.72
CA ASP A 219 7.80 10.83 2.27
C ASP A 219 7.46 12.21 2.85
N LEU A 220 7.93 12.52 4.05
CA LEU A 220 7.69 13.83 4.68
C LEU A 220 8.18 14.99 3.80
N GLY A 221 9.29 14.80 3.08
CA GLY A 221 9.84 15.80 2.16
C GLY A 221 8.93 16.07 0.95
N ALA A 222 7.92 15.24 0.69
CA ALA A 222 6.93 15.50 -0.34
C ALA A 222 6.06 16.73 -0.04
N LEU A 223 5.91 17.14 1.23
CA LEU A 223 5.15 18.34 1.59
C LEU A 223 5.64 19.60 0.87
N GLU A 224 6.97 19.75 0.72
CA GLU A 224 7.55 20.88 -0.01
C GLU A 224 7.19 20.83 -1.51
N ARG A 225 7.21 19.63 -2.10
CA ARG A 225 6.86 19.42 -3.51
C ARG A 225 5.37 19.63 -3.77
N PHE A 226 4.53 19.26 -2.81
CA PHE A 226 3.07 19.43 -2.87
C PHE A 226 2.63 20.89 -2.70
N ALA A 227 3.56 21.82 -2.42
CA ALA A 227 3.31 23.25 -2.57
C ALA A 227 2.94 23.61 -4.03
N ASP A 228 3.52 22.91 -5.01
CA ASP A 228 3.11 22.97 -6.42
C ASP A 228 1.80 22.16 -6.62
N PRO A 229 0.68 22.81 -6.97
CA PRO A 229 -0.59 22.13 -7.18
C PRO A 229 -0.55 21.05 -8.25
N ARG A 230 0.24 21.22 -9.33
CA ARG A 230 0.31 20.21 -10.41
C ARG A 230 1.01 18.94 -9.93
N HIS A 231 2.05 19.09 -9.12
CA HIS A 231 2.75 17.98 -8.49
C HIS A 231 1.84 17.26 -7.48
N ALA A 232 1.14 18.02 -6.61
CA ALA A 232 0.23 17.46 -5.62
C ALA A 232 -0.90 16.65 -6.28
N VAL A 233 -1.59 17.22 -7.27
CA VAL A 233 -2.67 16.54 -8.01
C VAL A 233 -2.16 15.27 -8.70
N THR A 234 -0.99 15.33 -9.32
CA THR A 234 -0.34 14.19 -9.98
C THR A 234 -0.01 13.06 -9.00
N ALA A 235 0.71 13.40 -7.92
CA ALA A 235 1.15 12.41 -6.95
C ALA A 235 -0.03 11.79 -6.20
N ILE A 236 -0.94 12.61 -5.67
CA ILE A 236 -2.11 12.11 -4.95
C ILE A 236 -3.03 11.30 -5.87
N GLY A 237 -3.26 11.77 -7.10
CA GLY A 237 -4.02 11.01 -8.09
C GLY A 237 -3.41 9.65 -8.39
N HIS A 238 -2.09 9.58 -8.54
CA HIS A 238 -1.35 8.32 -8.77
C HIS A 238 -1.48 7.36 -7.59
N GLU A 239 -1.18 7.83 -6.38
CA GLU A 239 -1.23 7.01 -5.16
C GLU A 239 -2.66 6.51 -4.87
N VAL A 240 -3.68 7.34 -5.08
CA VAL A 240 -5.08 6.93 -4.91
C VAL A 240 -5.52 5.96 -6.01
N ALA A 241 -5.06 6.12 -7.26
CA ALA A 241 -5.35 5.18 -8.35
C ALA A 241 -4.87 3.75 -8.03
N HIS A 242 -3.81 3.62 -7.23
CA HIS A 242 -3.35 2.31 -6.78
C HIS A 242 -4.34 1.55 -5.90
N ALA A 243 -5.37 2.19 -5.34
CA ALA A 243 -6.45 1.48 -4.66
C ALA A 243 -7.13 0.46 -5.61
N TRP A 244 -7.24 0.79 -6.90
CA TRP A 244 -7.73 -0.12 -7.93
C TRP A 244 -6.59 -0.89 -8.61
N SER A 245 -5.59 -0.16 -9.12
CA SER A 245 -4.45 -0.73 -9.85
C SER A 245 -3.34 -1.17 -8.89
N GLY A 246 -3.14 -2.47 -8.71
CA GLY A 246 -2.12 -3.03 -7.82
C GLY A 246 -2.70 -3.50 -6.49
N ASN A 247 -3.57 -2.72 -5.84
CA ASN A 247 -4.22 -3.16 -4.60
C ASN A 247 -5.47 -4.00 -4.86
N LEU A 248 -6.50 -3.50 -5.56
CA LEU A 248 -7.70 -4.30 -5.85
C LEU A 248 -7.37 -5.41 -6.83
N VAL A 249 -6.75 -5.09 -7.96
CA VAL A 249 -6.28 -6.09 -8.93
C VAL A 249 -4.78 -5.92 -9.12
N ASP A 250 -4.04 -6.96 -8.77
CA ASP A 250 -2.61 -7.04 -9.02
C ASP A 250 -2.31 -7.42 -10.47
N GLY A 251 -1.11 -7.12 -10.96
CA GLY A 251 -0.75 -7.38 -12.34
C GLY A 251 0.76 -7.38 -12.58
N ASP A 252 1.14 -7.30 -13.84
CA ASP A 252 2.53 -7.01 -14.21
C ASP A 252 2.92 -5.59 -13.75
N PRO A 253 4.14 -5.37 -13.24
CA PRO A 253 4.54 -4.07 -12.72
C PRO A 253 4.34 -2.91 -13.70
N TRP A 254 4.67 -3.13 -14.99
CA TRP A 254 4.48 -2.11 -16.01
C TRP A 254 3.02 -1.70 -16.16
N LEU A 255 2.09 -2.65 -16.01
CA LEU A 255 0.66 -2.42 -16.21
C LEU A 255 0.08 -1.70 -14.99
N VAL A 256 0.47 -2.13 -13.79
CA VAL A 256 0.03 -1.51 -12.54
C VAL A 256 0.41 -0.03 -12.53
N GLU A 257 1.67 0.28 -12.82
CA GLU A 257 2.20 1.65 -12.90
C GLU A 257 1.63 2.41 -14.09
N GLY A 258 1.55 1.78 -15.27
CA GLY A 258 0.98 2.41 -16.47
C GLY A 258 -0.47 2.85 -16.29
N LEU A 259 -1.29 2.03 -15.63
CA LEU A 259 -2.68 2.36 -15.30
C LEU A 259 -2.76 3.42 -14.21
N ALA A 260 -1.90 3.39 -13.19
CA ALA A 260 -1.86 4.43 -12.16
C ALA A 260 -1.53 5.80 -12.76
N VAL A 261 -0.55 5.88 -13.66
CA VAL A 261 -0.23 7.10 -14.41
C VAL A 261 -1.40 7.53 -15.27
N TYR A 262 -2.00 6.61 -16.04
CA TYR A 262 -3.14 6.91 -16.91
C TYR A 262 -4.32 7.52 -16.14
N LEU A 263 -4.69 6.92 -15.02
CA LEU A 263 -5.75 7.39 -14.14
C LEU A 263 -5.38 8.73 -13.48
N SER A 264 -4.14 8.89 -13.04
CA SER A 264 -3.61 10.17 -12.54
C SER A 264 -3.74 11.28 -13.58
N ARG A 265 -3.44 11.01 -14.86
CA ARG A 265 -3.61 11.98 -15.96
C ARG A 265 -5.08 12.37 -16.16
N LEU A 266 -5.99 11.40 -16.17
CA LEU A 266 -7.43 11.68 -16.27
C LEU A 266 -7.92 12.57 -15.12
N PHE A 267 -7.49 12.29 -13.89
CA PHE A 267 -7.82 13.12 -12.74
C PHE A 267 -7.21 14.53 -12.87
N ALA A 268 -5.93 14.61 -13.24
CA ALA A 268 -5.25 15.88 -13.43
C ALA A 268 -5.88 16.76 -14.53
N GLU A 269 -6.45 16.15 -15.57
CA GLU A 269 -7.16 16.86 -16.65
C GLU A 269 -8.43 17.58 -16.14
N THR A 270 -9.06 17.08 -15.07
CA THR A 270 -10.22 17.75 -14.44
C THR A 270 -9.85 19.04 -13.72
N GLU A 271 -8.62 19.12 -13.21
CA GLU A 271 -8.08 20.27 -12.47
C GLU A 271 -7.31 21.23 -13.39
N PHE A 272 -6.64 20.69 -14.41
CA PHE A 272 -5.83 21.43 -15.37
C PHE A 272 -6.15 21.00 -16.81
N PRO A 273 -7.22 21.54 -17.41
CA PRO A 273 -7.61 21.17 -18.77
C PRO A 273 -6.52 21.50 -19.80
N GLY A 274 -6.15 20.50 -20.62
CA GLY A 274 -5.11 20.63 -21.65
C GLY A 274 -3.68 20.64 -21.09
N GLY A 275 -2.82 19.78 -21.65
CA GLY A 275 -1.37 19.80 -21.37
C GLY A 275 -0.92 18.97 -20.15
N VAL A 276 -1.73 18.03 -19.66
CA VAL A 276 -1.33 17.12 -18.56
C VAL A 276 -0.68 15.82 -19.03
N TRP A 277 -0.80 15.50 -20.33
CA TRP A 277 -0.42 14.20 -20.91
C TRP A 277 1.03 14.14 -21.40
N ASP A 278 1.60 15.24 -21.94
CA ASP A 278 2.84 15.20 -22.72
C ASP A 278 4.15 15.12 -21.91
N ASP A 279 4.21 15.70 -20.71
CA ASP A 279 5.32 15.51 -19.75
C ASP A 279 4.74 15.53 -18.33
N PRO A 280 4.30 14.37 -17.82
CA PRO A 280 3.74 14.33 -16.48
C PRO A 280 4.85 14.61 -15.45
N PRO A 281 4.59 15.39 -14.39
CA PRO A 281 5.56 15.59 -13.32
C PRO A 281 5.78 14.29 -12.54
N PRO A 282 6.85 14.17 -11.74
CA PRO A 282 7.00 13.06 -10.80
C PRO A 282 5.78 12.95 -9.85
N PRO A 283 5.40 11.73 -9.40
CA PRO A 283 6.09 10.46 -9.62
C PRO A 283 5.85 9.81 -10.99
N ASP A 284 4.98 10.36 -11.84
CA ASP A 284 4.55 9.72 -13.10
C ASP A 284 5.64 9.73 -14.20
N ARG A 285 6.51 10.74 -14.23
CA ARG A 285 7.51 10.93 -15.32
C ARG A 285 8.30 9.65 -15.68
N PRO A 286 8.90 8.90 -14.74
CA PRO A 286 9.69 7.71 -15.06
C PRO A 286 8.87 6.59 -15.70
N TYR A 287 7.55 6.58 -15.49
CA TYR A 287 6.63 5.56 -15.98
C TYR A 287 5.97 5.93 -17.32
N ARG A 288 6.43 7.00 -17.97
CA ARG A 288 5.92 7.40 -19.29
C ARG A 288 5.91 6.27 -20.34
N PRO A 289 6.95 5.41 -20.45
CA PRO A 289 6.89 4.29 -21.40
C PRO A 289 5.74 3.29 -21.12
N HIS A 290 5.28 3.20 -19.86
CA HIS A 290 4.13 2.36 -19.50
C HIS A 290 2.81 3.05 -19.86
N LEU A 291 2.70 4.36 -19.63
CA LEU A 291 1.57 5.17 -20.08
C LEU A 291 1.41 5.09 -21.60
N ASP A 292 2.48 5.18 -22.38
CA ASP A 292 2.42 5.12 -23.85
C ASP A 292 1.79 3.81 -24.35
N ARG A 293 1.98 2.69 -23.63
CA ARG A 293 1.34 1.42 -23.95
C ARG A 293 -0.17 1.46 -23.71
N VAL A 294 -0.62 2.10 -22.62
CA VAL A 294 -2.05 2.27 -22.33
C VAL A 294 -2.68 3.22 -23.37
N LEU A 295 -2.00 4.31 -23.73
CA LEU A 295 -2.46 5.24 -24.76
C LEU A 295 -2.55 4.60 -26.15
N ALA A 296 -1.63 3.68 -26.48
CA ALA A 296 -1.71 2.92 -27.73
C ALA A 296 -2.96 2.01 -27.77
N VAL A 297 -3.37 1.45 -26.63
CA VAL A 297 -4.63 0.71 -26.52
C VAL A 297 -5.81 1.67 -26.68
N GLU A 298 -5.83 2.79 -25.96
CA GLU A 298 -6.89 3.80 -26.07
C GLU A 298 -7.06 4.28 -27.53
N ALA A 299 -5.97 4.58 -28.23
CA ALA A 299 -6.02 5.03 -29.61
C ALA A 299 -6.65 3.99 -30.56
N ARG A 300 -6.56 2.70 -30.22
CA ARG A 300 -7.12 1.60 -31.03
C ARG A 300 -8.60 1.34 -30.76
N ILE A 301 -9.05 1.45 -29.51
CA ILE A 301 -10.40 1.02 -29.10
C ILE A 301 -11.30 2.16 -28.62
N GLY A 302 -10.73 3.34 -28.38
CA GLY A 302 -11.39 4.49 -27.77
C GLY A 302 -11.41 4.40 -26.24
N ARG A 303 -11.41 5.58 -25.58
CA ARG A 303 -11.43 5.73 -24.12
C ARG A 303 -12.59 5.00 -23.46
N ASP A 304 -13.79 5.12 -24.00
CA ASP A 304 -14.97 4.49 -23.42
C ASP A 304 -14.87 2.97 -23.36
N ALA A 305 -14.32 2.34 -24.40
CA ALA A 305 -14.11 0.89 -24.42
C ALA A 305 -12.99 0.48 -23.46
N LEU A 306 -11.88 1.24 -23.40
CA LEU A 306 -10.81 1.03 -22.43
C LEU A 306 -11.36 1.05 -20.99
N LEU A 307 -12.13 2.09 -20.64
CA LEU A 307 -12.71 2.25 -19.30
C LEU A 307 -13.74 1.16 -18.97
N ARG A 308 -14.58 0.75 -19.94
CA ARG A 308 -15.48 -0.40 -19.75
C ARG A 308 -14.70 -1.69 -19.48
N GLY A 309 -13.62 -1.93 -20.22
CA GLY A 309 -12.75 -3.08 -20.00
C GLY A 309 -12.10 -3.05 -18.62
N LEU A 310 -11.59 -1.88 -18.17
CA LEU A 310 -11.05 -1.72 -16.82
C LEU A 310 -12.08 -2.00 -15.73
N ARG A 311 -13.31 -1.50 -15.87
CA ARG A 311 -14.41 -1.81 -14.94
C ARG A 311 -14.70 -3.31 -14.86
N ALA A 312 -14.71 -4.00 -16.00
CA ALA A 312 -14.91 -5.44 -16.05
C ALA A 312 -13.76 -6.19 -15.35
N VAL A 313 -12.50 -5.81 -15.60
CA VAL A 313 -11.34 -6.44 -14.94
C VAL A 313 -11.35 -6.20 -13.43
N PHE A 314 -11.58 -4.96 -12.99
CA PHE A 314 -11.64 -4.64 -11.55
C PHE A 314 -12.79 -5.32 -10.82
N THR A 315 -13.87 -5.65 -11.53
CA THR A 315 -14.99 -6.44 -10.98
C THR A 315 -14.64 -7.92 -10.93
N ASP A 316 -14.19 -8.50 -12.04
CA ASP A 316 -14.04 -9.96 -12.20
C ASP A 316 -12.80 -10.50 -11.46
N PHE A 317 -11.77 -9.68 -11.25
CA PHE A 317 -10.52 -10.06 -10.61
C PHE A 317 -10.30 -9.39 -9.25
N ALA A 318 -11.35 -8.82 -8.65
CA ALA A 318 -11.28 -8.13 -7.37
C ALA A 318 -10.53 -8.94 -6.29
N HIS A 319 -9.56 -8.31 -5.65
CA HIS A 319 -8.62 -8.86 -4.66
C HIS A 319 -7.69 -9.97 -5.18
N GLY A 320 -7.64 -10.18 -6.50
CA GLY A 320 -6.85 -11.20 -7.17
C GLY A 320 -5.72 -10.63 -8.02
N HIS A 321 -5.38 -11.37 -9.06
CA HIS A 321 -4.35 -11.03 -10.04
C HIS A 321 -4.92 -11.21 -11.44
N ALA A 322 -4.60 -10.27 -12.33
CA ALA A 322 -4.86 -10.38 -13.75
C ALA A 322 -3.56 -10.09 -14.52
N ALA A 323 -3.18 -10.98 -15.43
CA ALA A 323 -2.09 -10.75 -16.36
C ALA A 323 -2.53 -9.80 -17.48
N ALA A 324 -1.55 -9.26 -18.21
CA ALA A 324 -1.82 -8.33 -19.31
C ALA A 324 -2.81 -8.90 -20.36
N ALA A 325 -2.78 -10.21 -20.61
CA ALA A 325 -3.68 -10.87 -21.55
C ALA A 325 -5.16 -10.81 -21.12
N GLU A 326 -5.47 -10.87 -19.81
CA GLU A 326 -6.86 -10.71 -19.35
C GLU A 326 -7.36 -9.27 -19.53
N PHE A 327 -6.49 -8.27 -19.34
CA PHE A 327 -6.83 -6.89 -19.66
C PHE A 327 -7.08 -6.71 -21.16
N GLU A 328 -6.19 -7.25 -22.01
CA GLU A 328 -6.33 -7.20 -23.46
C GLU A 328 -7.61 -7.90 -23.97
N ALA A 329 -7.98 -9.04 -23.37
CA ALA A 329 -9.20 -9.75 -23.72
C ALA A 329 -10.47 -8.92 -23.45
N ARG A 330 -10.49 -8.13 -22.37
CA ARG A 330 -11.63 -7.25 -22.04
C ARG A 330 -11.67 -5.97 -22.85
N TRP A 331 -10.55 -5.56 -23.43
CA TRP A 331 -10.48 -4.46 -24.38
C TRP A 331 -10.91 -4.83 -25.80
N ALA A 332 -11.00 -6.12 -26.12
CA ALA A 332 -11.44 -6.63 -27.42
C ALA A 332 -12.94 -7.01 -27.46
N ALA A 333 -13.60 -7.06 -26.31
CA ALA A 333 -15.02 -7.41 -26.16
C ALA A 333 -15.93 -6.18 -26.17
#